data_AF-A0A9P5TGA9-F1
#
_entry.id   AF-A0A9P5TGA9-F1
#
_cell.length_a   1.000
_cell.length_b   1.000
_cell.length_c   1.000
_cell.angle_alpha   90.00
_cell.angle_beta   90.00
_cell.angle_gamma   90.00
#
_symmetry.space_group_name_H-M   'P 1'
#
loop_
_entity.id
_entity.type
_entity.pdbx_description
1 polymer ?
#
loop_
_entity_poly.entity_id
_entity_poly.type
_entity_poly.pdbx_seq_one_letter_code
_entity_poly.pdbx_strand_id
1 'polypeptide(L)'
;MRPGEADEWVEGLNEILCRNHFQLKTLYCNEGLDISKIIKSRPELQELGIYTNGGTEDVLKPLKEFQTAGTHLPLVFTLERESFYPTFDHIGIFPAFYPADQNATLHHTLGDSMGCDLGSDMLANPKKVSQLSIYLGHANDMQIVHTIAENMASIFQGIKWLNLYLESRFDISLQDMNELLSFYPQLSELNFYRWNNEEGDTDLDVPENIKLSSVKQWVEICPELISVTFSDGETTERNSNTDDWRVRR
;
A
#
# COMPACT_ATOMS: atom_id res chain seq x y z
N MET A 1 6.79 26.00 -13.39
CA MET A 1 5.43 26.50 -13.68
C MET A 1 5.01 27.42 -12.54
N ARG A 2 4.28 28.51 -12.77
CA ARG A 2 3.75 29.32 -11.65
C ARG A 2 2.55 28.59 -11.03
N PRO A 3 2.30 28.71 -9.71
CA PRO A 3 1.22 27.96 -9.04
C PRO A 3 -0.14 28.08 -9.72
N GLY A 4 -0.58 29.29 -10.08
CA GLY A 4 -1.88 29.48 -10.75
C GLY A 4 -1.98 28.97 -12.19
N GLU A 5 -0.84 28.76 -12.87
CA GLU A 5 -0.84 28.09 -14.18
C GLU A 5 -1.07 26.59 -13.99
N ALA A 6 -0.45 25.98 -12.97
CA ALA A 6 -0.61 24.55 -12.69
C ALA A 6 -2.06 24.17 -12.38
N ASP A 7 -2.78 25.01 -11.64
CA ASP A 7 -4.19 24.79 -11.29
C ASP A 7 -5.10 24.78 -12.54
N GLU A 8 -4.92 25.74 -13.45
CA GLU A 8 -5.68 25.79 -14.71
C GLU A 8 -5.44 24.56 -15.60
N TRP A 9 -4.21 24.04 -15.63
CA TRP A 9 -3.88 22.81 -16.35
C TRP A 9 -4.55 21.59 -15.73
N VAL A 10 -4.58 21.49 -14.39
CA VAL A 10 -5.23 20.39 -13.66
C VAL A 10 -6.74 20.37 -13.93
N GLU A 11 -7.41 21.53 -13.88
CA GLU A 11 -8.84 21.63 -14.18
C GLU A 11 -9.15 21.21 -15.63
N GLY A 12 -8.37 21.71 -16.60
CA GLY A 12 -8.53 21.34 -18.01
C GLY A 12 -8.33 19.85 -18.25
N LEU A 13 -7.32 19.24 -17.62
CA LEU A 13 -7.07 17.80 -17.71
C LEU A 13 -8.21 16.99 -17.08
N ASN A 14 -8.71 17.39 -15.91
CA ASN A 14 -9.87 16.76 -15.27
C ASN A 14 -11.09 16.78 -16.20
N GLU A 15 -11.38 17.90 -16.85
CA GLU A 15 -12.49 17.97 -17.81
C GLU A 15 -12.29 17.00 -18.98
N ILE A 16 -11.11 17.00 -19.58
CA ILE A 16 -10.79 16.15 -20.74
C ILE A 16 -10.91 14.67 -20.35
N LEU A 17 -10.37 14.29 -19.20
CA LEU A 17 -10.41 12.93 -18.67
C LEU A 17 -11.80 12.50 -18.24
N CYS A 18 -12.70 13.41 -17.86
CA CYS A 18 -14.09 13.09 -17.52
C CYS A 18 -15.03 13.06 -18.72
N ARG A 19 -14.67 13.66 -19.85
CA ARG A 19 -15.51 13.66 -21.07
C ARG A 19 -15.32 12.37 -21.86
N ASN A 20 -16.38 11.83 -22.47
CA ASN A 20 -16.36 10.59 -23.27
C ASN A 20 -15.57 10.67 -24.61
N HIS A 21 -14.48 11.45 -24.67
CA HIS A 21 -13.59 11.57 -25.81
C HIS A 21 -12.65 10.36 -25.97
N PHE A 22 -12.33 9.67 -24.88
CA PHE A 22 -11.42 8.52 -24.88
C PHE A 22 -12.10 7.29 -24.30
N GLN A 23 -11.75 6.11 -24.84
CA GLN A 23 -12.06 4.83 -24.22
C GLN A 23 -10.90 4.44 -23.30
N LEU A 24 -10.83 5.09 -22.14
CA LEU A 24 -9.79 4.85 -21.15
C LEU A 24 -10.11 3.56 -20.38
N LYS A 25 -9.30 2.53 -20.60
CA LYS A 25 -9.33 1.29 -19.80
C LYS A 25 -8.33 1.31 -18.64
N THR A 26 -7.19 1.94 -18.86
CA THR A 26 -6.12 2.11 -17.89
C THR A 26 -5.74 3.58 -17.86
N LEU A 27 -5.55 4.14 -16.66
CA LEU A 27 -5.07 5.50 -16.48
C LEU A 27 -3.95 5.53 -15.45
N TYR A 28 -2.86 6.24 -15.77
CA TYR A 28 -1.81 6.61 -14.83
C TYR A 28 -1.83 8.12 -14.67
N CYS A 29 -1.92 8.61 -13.43
CA CYS A 29 -2.03 10.04 -13.19
C CYS A 29 -1.46 10.46 -11.84
N ASN A 30 -1.22 11.75 -11.67
CA ASN A 30 -0.79 12.31 -10.39
C ASN A 30 -1.99 12.50 -9.44
N GLU A 31 -1.74 12.42 -8.13
CA GLU A 31 -2.73 12.62 -7.06
C GLU A 31 -3.47 13.98 -7.12
N GLY A 32 -2.93 15.00 -7.80
CA GLY A 32 -3.59 16.29 -7.96
C GLY A 32 -4.83 16.31 -8.87
N LEU A 33 -5.15 15.20 -9.56
CA LEU A 33 -6.39 15.09 -10.33
C LEU A 33 -7.59 14.74 -9.43
N ASP A 34 -8.80 15.06 -9.90
CA ASP A 34 -10.04 14.70 -9.20
C ASP A 34 -10.38 13.22 -9.45
N ILE A 35 -9.70 12.35 -8.70
CA ILE A 35 -9.81 10.88 -8.80
C ILE A 35 -11.27 10.42 -8.68
N SER A 36 -12.01 10.99 -7.73
CA SER A 36 -13.44 10.72 -7.52
C SER A 36 -14.26 11.03 -8.77
N LYS A 37 -14.07 12.20 -9.36
CA LYS A 37 -14.81 12.61 -10.55
C LYS A 37 -14.43 11.77 -11.77
N ILE A 38 -13.17 11.40 -11.91
CA ILE A 38 -12.69 10.53 -12.99
C ILE A 38 -13.35 9.15 -12.90
N ILE A 39 -13.30 8.49 -11.73
CA ILE A 39 -13.94 7.17 -11.52
C ILE A 39 -15.43 7.24 -11.83
N LYS A 40 -16.15 8.24 -11.30
CA LYS A 40 -17.59 8.46 -11.56
C LYS A 40 -17.90 8.61 -13.05
N SER A 41 -17.05 9.33 -13.76
CA SER A 41 -17.26 9.64 -15.18
C SER A 41 -16.86 8.50 -16.10
N ARG A 42 -16.09 7.52 -15.61
CA ARG A 42 -15.47 6.44 -16.40
C ARG A 42 -15.79 5.05 -15.85
N PRO A 43 -17.03 4.58 -16.02
CA PRO A 43 -17.42 3.23 -15.58
C PRO A 43 -16.67 2.11 -16.33
N GLU A 44 -16.09 2.39 -17.50
CA GLU A 44 -15.29 1.44 -18.29
C GLU A 44 -13.82 1.36 -17.85
N LEU A 45 -13.40 2.22 -16.90
CA LEU A 45 -12.04 2.21 -16.38
C LEU A 45 -11.84 0.92 -15.57
N GLN A 46 -10.78 0.19 -15.91
CA GLN A 46 -10.43 -1.09 -15.31
C GLN A 46 -9.28 -0.92 -14.30
N GLU A 47 -8.34 -0.03 -14.59
CA GLU A 47 -7.11 0.14 -13.83
C GLU A 47 -6.78 1.63 -13.64
N LEU A 48 -6.34 2.00 -12.45
CA LEU A 48 -5.94 3.35 -12.10
C LEU A 48 -4.68 3.34 -11.24
N GLY A 49 -3.55 3.71 -11.84
CA GLY A 49 -2.30 3.97 -11.13
C GLY A 49 -2.19 5.44 -10.74
N ILE A 50 -1.89 5.72 -9.47
CA ILE A 50 -1.78 7.09 -8.96
C ILE A 50 -0.35 7.34 -8.47
N TYR A 51 0.31 8.36 -9.02
CA TYR A 51 1.60 8.83 -8.52
C TYR A 51 1.36 9.80 -7.35
N THR A 52 1.88 9.45 -6.18
CA THR A 52 1.67 10.22 -4.93
C THR A 52 2.98 10.80 -4.40
N ASN A 53 2.90 11.91 -3.66
CA ASN A 53 4.04 12.57 -3.00
C ASN A 53 3.75 12.86 -1.52
N GLY A 54 3.40 11.86 -0.72
CA GLY A 54 3.28 12.01 0.73
C GLY A 54 1.97 11.52 1.35
N GLY A 55 1.36 10.48 0.78
CA GLY A 55 0.25 9.80 1.44
C GLY A 55 -0.84 9.23 0.54
N THR A 56 -1.55 8.25 1.07
CA THR A 56 -2.64 7.51 0.43
C THR A 56 -4.03 7.92 0.95
N GLU A 57 -4.09 8.80 1.96
CA GLU A 57 -5.33 9.20 2.61
C GLU A 57 -6.35 9.81 1.64
N ASP A 58 -5.86 10.60 0.68
CA ASP A 58 -6.67 11.22 -0.36
C ASP A 58 -7.27 10.19 -1.34
N VAL A 59 -6.69 8.99 -1.42
CA VAL A 59 -7.22 7.87 -2.20
C VAL A 59 -8.24 7.08 -1.38
N LEU A 60 -7.97 6.83 -0.09
CA LEU A 60 -8.81 5.99 0.76
C LEU A 60 -10.26 6.49 0.88
N LYS A 61 -10.46 7.80 1.02
CA LYS A 61 -11.80 8.38 1.16
C LYS A 61 -12.68 8.11 -0.08
N PRO A 62 -12.25 8.45 -1.32
CA PRO A 62 -12.95 8.05 -2.53
C PRO A 62 -13.28 6.55 -2.58
N LEU A 63 -12.31 5.67 -2.29
CA LEU A 63 -12.52 4.22 -2.35
C LEU A 63 -13.63 3.77 -1.38
N LYS A 64 -13.64 4.26 -0.14
CA LYS A 64 -14.71 4.00 0.84
C LYS A 64 -16.08 4.46 0.35
N GLU A 65 -16.15 5.68 -0.23
CA GLU A 65 -17.40 6.24 -0.76
C GLU A 65 -17.97 5.37 -1.89
N PHE A 66 -17.13 4.93 -2.84
CA PHE A 66 -17.56 4.08 -3.95
C PHE A 66 -17.99 2.69 -3.53
N GLN A 67 -17.25 2.07 -2.62
CA GLN A 67 -17.59 0.77 -2.06
C GLN A 67 -18.96 0.83 -1.36
N THR A 68 -19.18 1.84 -0.52
CA THR A 68 -20.46 2.06 0.17
C THR A 68 -21.62 2.30 -0.81
N ALA A 69 -21.36 3.01 -1.91
CA ALA A 69 -22.35 3.27 -2.94
C ALA A 69 -22.62 2.06 -3.86
N GLY A 70 -21.88 0.95 -3.73
CA GLY A 70 -21.98 -0.21 -4.63
C GLY A 70 -21.65 0.13 -6.08
N THR A 71 -20.80 1.13 -6.31
CA THR A 71 -20.41 1.57 -7.65
C THR A 71 -19.23 0.75 -8.15
N HIS A 72 -19.15 0.55 -9.47
CA HIS A 72 -17.96 -0.05 -10.08
C HIS A 72 -16.71 0.75 -9.74
N LEU A 73 -15.65 0.05 -9.33
CA LEU A 73 -14.38 0.63 -8.92
C LEU A 73 -13.27 0.00 -9.79
N PRO A 74 -12.44 0.80 -10.49
CA PRO A 74 -11.25 0.26 -11.14
C PRO A 74 -10.29 -0.27 -10.08
N LEU A 75 -9.41 -1.18 -10.46
CA LEU A 75 -8.29 -1.59 -9.63
C LEU A 75 -7.35 -0.40 -9.41
N VAL A 76 -7.28 0.09 -8.18
CA VAL A 76 -6.48 1.26 -7.80
C VAL A 76 -5.20 0.81 -7.10
N PHE A 77 -4.09 1.44 -7.46
CA PHE A 77 -2.82 1.32 -6.77
C PHE A 77 -2.07 2.65 -6.79
N THR A 78 -1.18 2.84 -5.82
CA THR A 78 -0.35 4.04 -5.70
C THR A 78 1.11 3.70 -5.94
N LEU A 79 1.82 4.65 -6.56
CA LEU A 79 3.26 4.64 -6.76
C LEU A 79 3.81 5.90 -6.09
N GLU A 80 4.51 5.70 -4.99
CA GLU A 80 5.05 6.78 -4.18
C GLU A 80 6.57 6.81 -4.30
N ARG A 81 7.11 8.03 -4.18
CA ARG A 81 8.54 8.27 -4.08
C ARG A 81 8.86 8.67 -2.64
N GLU A 82 9.41 7.74 -1.87
CA GLU A 82 9.86 8.03 -0.51
C GLU A 82 11.37 8.34 -0.44
N SER A 83 12.14 8.02 -1.48
CA SER A 83 13.56 8.35 -1.53
C SER A 83 13.92 9.60 -2.35
N PHE A 84 15.14 10.07 -2.12
CA PHE A 84 15.76 11.13 -2.92
C PHE A 84 16.04 10.69 -4.36
N TYR A 85 15.97 9.40 -4.68
CA TYR A 85 16.19 8.89 -6.05
C TYR A 85 14.96 9.16 -6.94
N PRO A 86 15.15 9.33 -8.26
CA PRO A 86 14.05 9.52 -9.20
C PRO A 86 13.38 8.17 -9.53
N THR A 87 12.92 7.46 -8.51
CA THR A 87 12.29 6.13 -8.64
C THR A 87 11.08 6.06 -7.73
N PHE A 88 10.01 5.46 -8.23
CA PHE A 88 8.91 5.02 -7.36
C PHE A 88 9.35 3.75 -6.65
N ASP A 89 9.67 3.87 -5.37
CA ASP A 89 10.20 2.81 -4.53
C ASP A 89 9.18 2.25 -3.54
N HIS A 90 8.00 2.87 -3.45
CA HIS A 90 6.90 2.47 -2.61
C HIS A 90 5.63 2.21 -3.43
N ILE A 91 5.04 1.03 -3.26
CA ILE A 91 3.73 0.66 -3.82
C ILE A 91 2.70 0.61 -2.70
N GLY A 92 1.53 1.24 -2.89
CA GLY A 92 0.35 1.03 -2.07
C GLY A 92 -0.76 0.30 -2.82
N ILE A 93 -1.34 -0.74 -2.21
CA ILE A 93 -2.42 -1.54 -2.78
C ILE A 93 -3.61 -1.66 -1.84
N PHE A 94 -4.82 -1.69 -2.38
CA PHE A 94 -6.05 -1.58 -1.57
C PHE A 94 -7.00 -2.77 -1.70
N PRO A 95 -6.57 -4.00 -1.36
CA PRO A 95 -7.39 -5.18 -1.54
C PRO A 95 -8.71 -5.18 -0.76
N ALA A 96 -8.81 -4.37 0.31
CA ALA A 96 -10.04 -4.19 1.08
C ALA A 96 -11.27 -3.76 0.25
N PHE A 97 -11.06 -3.13 -0.90
CA PHE A 97 -12.15 -2.60 -1.74
C PHE A 97 -12.53 -3.51 -2.90
N TYR A 98 -11.84 -4.65 -3.07
CA TYR A 98 -11.99 -5.51 -4.23
C TYR A 98 -12.30 -6.96 -3.83
N PRO A 99 -13.07 -7.68 -4.65
CA PRO A 99 -13.27 -9.10 -4.48
C PRO A 99 -11.96 -9.88 -4.76
N ALA A 100 -11.89 -11.11 -4.22
CA ALA A 100 -10.68 -11.94 -4.25
C ALA A 100 -10.15 -12.24 -5.67
N ASP A 101 -11.05 -12.36 -6.67
CA ASP A 101 -10.71 -12.61 -8.06
C ASP A 101 -9.97 -11.42 -8.70
N GLN A 102 -10.35 -10.18 -8.37
CA GLN A 102 -9.62 -8.98 -8.82
C GLN A 102 -8.28 -8.84 -8.10
N ASN A 103 -8.24 -9.15 -6.80
CA ASN A 103 -7.00 -9.14 -6.02
C ASN A 103 -5.97 -10.16 -6.54
N ALA A 104 -6.42 -11.30 -7.06
CA ALA A 104 -5.54 -12.33 -7.60
C ALA A 104 -4.74 -11.85 -8.82
N THR A 105 -5.26 -10.90 -9.61
CA THR A 105 -4.57 -10.42 -10.84
C THR A 105 -3.81 -9.11 -10.64
N LEU A 106 -3.91 -8.47 -9.47
CA LEU A 106 -3.33 -7.15 -9.18
C LEU A 106 -1.83 -7.05 -9.45
N HIS A 107 -1.07 -8.07 -9.04
CA HIS A 107 0.37 -8.11 -9.24
C HIS A 107 0.77 -8.12 -10.72
N HIS A 108 0.02 -8.79 -11.60
CA HIS A 108 0.27 -8.77 -13.05
C HIS A 108 0.05 -7.38 -13.63
N THR A 109 -1.06 -6.74 -13.31
CA THR A 109 -1.33 -5.34 -13.70
C THR A 109 -0.19 -4.42 -13.24
N LEU A 110 0.25 -4.55 -11.98
CA LEU A 110 1.37 -3.77 -11.45
C LEU A 110 2.69 -4.05 -12.18
N GLY A 111 3.04 -5.33 -12.37
CA GLY A 111 4.26 -5.73 -13.07
C GLY A 111 4.28 -5.23 -14.52
N ASP A 112 3.18 -5.39 -15.25
CA ASP A 112 3.04 -4.94 -16.64
C ASP A 112 3.04 -3.41 -16.75
N SER A 113 2.48 -2.71 -15.76
CA SER A 113 2.51 -1.25 -15.71
C SER A 113 3.93 -0.69 -15.55
N MET A 114 4.75 -1.39 -14.76
CA MET A 114 6.10 -0.94 -14.44
C MET A 114 7.07 -1.23 -15.59
N GLY A 115 7.51 -0.16 -16.26
CA GLY A 115 8.37 -0.23 -17.43
C GLY A 115 7.70 0.20 -18.74
N CYS A 116 6.38 0.42 -18.71
CA CYS A 116 5.65 1.06 -19.81
C CYS A 116 5.62 2.60 -19.70
N ASP A 117 5.96 3.16 -18.54
CA ASP A 117 6.08 4.61 -18.35
C ASP A 117 7.39 5.13 -18.96
N LEU A 118 7.28 5.68 -20.17
CA LEU A 118 8.37 6.35 -20.90
C LEU A 118 8.33 7.89 -20.74
N GLY A 119 7.39 8.41 -19.94
CA GLY A 119 7.00 9.83 -19.97
C GLY A 119 7.41 10.64 -18.75
N SER A 120 7.79 10.01 -17.63
CA SER A 120 8.23 10.72 -16.43
C SER A 120 9.77 10.74 -16.30
N ASP A 121 10.31 11.80 -15.67
CA ASP A 121 11.72 11.84 -15.23
C ASP A 121 11.99 10.81 -14.11
N MET A 122 10.94 10.11 -13.66
CA MET A 122 10.98 9.08 -12.63
C MET A 122 10.88 7.70 -13.27
N LEU A 123 11.59 6.73 -12.73
CA LEU A 123 11.57 5.36 -13.24
C LEU A 123 10.71 4.48 -12.34
N ALA A 124 9.61 3.97 -12.88
CA ALA A 124 8.89 2.83 -12.31
C ALA A 124 9.66 1.55 -12.67
N ASN A 125 10.40 0.99 -11.71
CA ASN A 125 11.20 -0.22 -11.92
C ASN A 125 10.94 -1.22 -10.80
N PRO A 126 10.45 -2.44 -11.09
CA PRO A 126 10.15 -3.43 -10.06
C PRO A 126 11.34 -3.77 -9.17
N LYS A 127 12.56 -3.70 -9.70
CA LYS A 127 13.81 -3.97 -8.96
C LYS A 127 14.23 -2.86 -8.00
N LYS A 128 13.57 -1.71 -8.08
CA LYS A 128 13.83 -0.54 -7.24
C LYS A 128 12.76 -0.33 -6.17
N VAL A 129 11.67 -1.07 -6.25
CA VAL A 129 10.65 -1.08 -5.21
C VAL A 129 11.23 -1.74 -3.95
N SER A 130 11.26 -1.00 -2.86
CA SER A 130 11.72 -1.46 -1.55
C SER A 130 10.63 -1.44 -0.49
N GLN A 131 9.48 -0.83 -0.78
CA GLN A 131 8.40 -0.68 0.19
C GLN A 131 7.05 -1.08 -0.40
N LEU A 132 6.27 -1.78 0.41
CA LEU A 132 4.90 -2.22 0.08
C LEU A 132 3.96 -1.85 1.21
N SER A 133 2.87 -1.15 0.89
CA SER A 133 1.76 -0.90 1.79
C SER A 133 0.52 -1.65 1.33
N ILE A 134 -0.09 -2.42 2.23
CA ILE A 134 -1.28 -3.23 1.94
C ILE A 134 -2.43 -2.76 2.84
N TYR A 135 -3.52 -2.27 2.24
CA TYR A 135 -4.72 -1.81 2.95
C TYR A 135 -5.77 -2.92 3.02
N LEU A 136 -5.96 -3.42 4.22
CA LEU A 136 -6.78 -4.58 4.57
C LEU A 136 -8.05 -4.12 5.30
N GLY A 137 -9.18 -4.73 4.95
CA GLY A 137 -10.46 -4.52 5.62
C GLY A 137 -10.48 -5.29 6.94
N HIS A 138 -10.70 -6.61 6.86
CA HIS A 138 -10.74 -7.47 8.04
C HIS A 138 -9.52 -8.38 8.14
N ALA A 139 -9.02 -8.57 9.36
CA ALA A 139 -7.90 -9.48 9.64
C ALA A 139 -8.20 -10.95 9.27
N ASN A 140 -9.48 -11.31 9.06
CA ASN A 140 -9.90 -12.67 8.72
C ASN A 140 -9.61 -13.07 7.26
N ASP A 141 -9.15 -12.16 6.41
CA ASP A 141 -8.84 -12.44 5.00
C ASP A 141 -7.37 -12.81 4.77
N MET A 142 -6.69 -13.40 5.75
CA MET A 142 -5.26 -13.75 5.66
C MET A 142 -4.90 -14.60 4.44
N GLN A 143 -5.79 -15.46 3.96
CA GLN A 143 -5.55 -16.21 2.72
C GLN A 143 -5.38 -15.29 1.49
N ILE A 144 -6.19 -14.23 1.40
CA ILE A 144 -6.06 -13.23 0.34
C ILE A 144 -4.76 -12.45 0.54
N VAL A 145 -4.43 -12.10 1.78
CA VAL A 145 -3.18 -11.41 2.10
C VAL A 145 -1.96 -12.23 1.71
N HIS A 146 -1.93 -13.53 2.04
CA HIS A 146 -0.86 -14.45 1.65
C HIS A 146 -0.73 -14.55 0.14
N THR A 147 -1.84 -14.72 -0.56
CA THR A 147 -1.85 -14.80 -2.03
C THR A 147 -1.30 -13.52 -2.65
N ILE A 148 -1.73 -12.36 -2.17
CA ILE A 148 -1.21 -11.06 -2.62
C ILE A 148 0.27 -10.93 -2.28
N ALA A 149 0.67 -11.27 -1.05
CA ALA A 149 2.04 -11.18 -0.58
C ALA A 149 2.98 -12.05 -1.41
N GLU A 150 2.63 -13.31 -1.66
CA GLU A 150 3.38 -14.24 -2.51
C GLU A 150 3.53 -13.69 -3.93
N ASN A 151 2.41 -13.27 -4.51
CA ASN A 151 2.36 -12.73 -5.86
C ASN A 151 3.21 -11.46 -6.01
N MET A 152 3.12 -10.54 -5.06
CA MET A 152 3.92 -9.31 -5.02
C MET A 152 5.40 -9.63 -4.84
N ALA A 153 5.77 -10.55 -3.94
CA ALA A 153 7.15 -10.96 -3.72
C ALA A 153 7.79 -11.58 -4.98
N SER A 154 7.00 -12.26 -5.81
CA SER A 154 7.49 -12.86 -7.07
C SER A 154 7.98 -11.82 -8.09
N ILE A 155 7.38 -10.62 -8.09
CA ILE A 155 7.69 -9.51 -8.99
C ILE A 155 8.67 -8.52 -8.33
N PHE A 156 8.41 -8.19 -7.07
CA PHE A 156 9.11 -7.17 -6.29
C PHE A 156 10.01 -7.84 -5.25
N GLN A 157 11.12 -8.42 -5.71
CA GLN A 157 12.03 -9.18 -4.84
C GLN A 157 12.84 -8.31 -3.86
N GLY A 158 12.76 -6.98 -4.01
CA GLY A 158 13.54 -6.00 -3.24
C GLY A 158 12.83 -5.40 -2.03
N ILE A 159 11.63 -5.89 -1.67
CA ILE A 159 10.87 -5.36 -0.54
C ILE A 159 11.63 -5.55 0.77
N LYS A 160 11.88 -4.43 1.43
CA LYS A 160 12.54 -4.30 2.73
C LYS A 160 11.62 -3.74 3.80
N TRP A 161 10.61 -2.96 3.40
CA TRP A 161 9.66 -2.33 4.29
C TRP A 161 8.24 -2.78 3.92
N LEU A 162 7.53 -3.34 4.90
CA LEU A 162 6.16 -3.80 4.72
C LEU A 162 5.25 -3.10 5.71
N ASN A 163 4.26 -2.39 5.19
CA ASN A 163 3.24 -1.72 5.98
C ASN A 163 1.90 -2.44 5.78
N LEU A 164 1.28 -2.88 6.86
CA LEU A 164 -0.03 -3.50 6.88
C LEU A 164 -1.01 -2.53 7.54
N TYR A 165 -1.87 -1.93 6.72
CA TYR A 165 -2.91 -1.01 7.15
C TYR A 165 -4.19 -1.80 7.37
N LEU A 166 -4.74 -1.76 8.58
CA LEU A 166 -5.89 -2.55 9.00
C LEU A 166 -7.08 -1.63 9.31
N GLU A 167 -8.28 -2.01 8.84
CA GLU A 167 -9.51 -1.27 9.16
C GLU A 167 -9.95 -1.60 10.58
N SER A 168 -9.94 -2.89 10.91
CA SER A 168 -10.25 -3.43 12.23
C SER A 168 -8.99 -3.73 13.04
N ARG A 169 -9.20 -4.17 14.29
CA ARG A 169 -8.12 -4.58 15.19
C ARG A 169 -7.21 -5.64 14.57
N PHE A 170 -5.95 -5.59 14.97
CA PHE A 170 -4.97 -6.62 14.64
C PHE A 170 -5.29 -7.91 15.41
N ASP A 171 -5.94 -8.85 14.73
CA ASP A 171 -6.20 -10.21 15.22
C ASP A 171 -5.62 -11.23 14.23
N ILE A 172 -4.38 -10.97 13.78
CA ILE A 172 -3.68 -11.89 12.89
C ILE A 172 -2.91 -12.88 13.76
N SER A 173 -3.10 -14.18 13.50
CA SER A 173 -2.39 -15.21 14.23
C SER A 173 -0.88 -15.16 13.92
N LEU A 174 -0.08 -15.58 14.89
CA LEU A 174 1.37 -15.65 14.71
C LEU A 174 1.78 -16.56 13.54
N GLN A 175 1.01 -17.63 13.31
CA GLN A 175 1.25 -18.55 12.20
C GLN A 175 1.03 -17.86 10.86
N ASP A 176 -0.06 -17.10 10.71
CA ASP A 176 -0.35 -16.40 9.47
C ASP A 176 0.70 -15.33 9.18
N MET A 177 1.19 -14.64 10.21
CA MET A 177 2.31 -13.71 10.05
C MET A 177 3.60 -14.42 9.63
N ASN A 178 3.92 -15.58 10.20
CA ASN A 178 5.11 -16.33 9.83
C ASN A 178 5.10 -16.75 8.36
N GLU A 179 3.96 -17.24 7.87
CA GLU A 179 3.77 -17.58 6.46
C GLU A 179 3.93 -16.35 5.56
N LEU A 180 3.28 -15.24 5.92
CA LEU A 180 3.41 -13.98 5.18
C LEU A 180 4.86 -13.50 5.10
N LEU A 181 5.58 -13.51 6.21
CA LEU A 181 6.96 -13.04 6.30
C LEU A 181 7.94 -13.93 5.53
N SER A 182 7.61 -15.21 5.35
CA SER A 182 8.45 -16.12 4.56
C SER A 182 8.60 -15.72 3.10
N PHE A 183 7.66 -14.92 2.56
CA PHE A 183 7.76 -14.35 1.22
C PHE A 183 8.76 -13.18 1.14
N TYR A 184 9.12 -12.57 2.27
CA TYR A 184 9.98 -11.39 2.36
C TYR A 184 11.20 -11.63 3.26
N PRO A 185 12.12 -12.54 2.90
CA PRO A 185 13.26 -12.89 3.76
C PRO A 185 14.24 -11.73 4.02
N GLN A 186 14.20 -10.68 3.19
CA GLN A 186 15.04 -9.48 3.31
C GLN A 186 14.33 -8.32 4.04
N LEU A 187 13.17 -8.57 4.65
CA LEU A 187 12.42 -7.55 5.34
C LEU A 187 13.22 -7.00 6.53
N SER A 188 13.36 -5.67 6.55
CA SER A 188 14.03 -4.91 7.60
C SER A 188 13.06 -4.17 8.52
N GLU A 189 11.90 -3.77 8.00
CA GLU A 189 10.88 -3.05 8.76
C GLU A 189 9.49 -3.62 8.48
N LEU A 190 8.75 -3.84 9.56
CA LEU A 190 7.37 -4.31 9.52
C LEU A 190 6.51 -3.35 10.34
N ASN A 191 5.50 -2.74 9.74
CA ASN A 191 4.67 -1.78 10.43
C ASN A 191 3.19 -2.15 10.31
N PHE A 192 2.47 -2.06 11.42
CA PHE A 192 1.03 -2.24 11.50
C PHE A 192 0.41 -0.88 11.80
N TYR A 193 -0.51 -0.44 10.94
CA TYR A 193 -1.19 0.84 11.07
C TYR A 193 -2.70 0.65 11.01
N ARG A 194 -3.44 1.57 11.62
CA ARG A 194 -4.89 1.70 11.40
C ARG A 194 -5.16 2.81 10.42
N TRP A 195 -6.02 2.54 9.44
CA TRP A 195 -6.47 3.53 8.46
C TRP A 195 -7.96 3.93 8.64
N ASN A 196 -8.60 3.42 9.69
CA ASN A 196 -9.92 3.87 10.14
C ASN A 196 -9.85 4.31 11.60
N ASN A 197 -9.32 5.52 11.83
CA ASN A 197 -9.25 6.12 13.16
C ASN A 197 -10.57 6.82 13.48
N GLU A 198 -11.63 6.05 13.73
CA GLU A 198 -12.80 6.62 14.41
C GLU A 198 -12.40 6.96 15.85
N GLU A 199 -12.57 8.22 16.24
CA GLU A 199 -12.22 8.71 17.58
C GLU A 199 -12.89 7.85 18.67
N GLY A 200 -12.08 7.11 19.43
CA GLY A 200 -12.55 6.39 20.63
C GLY A 200 -12.31 4.88 20.63
N ASP A 201 -11.85 4.28 19.53
CA ASP A 201 -11.39 2.88 19.56
C ASP A 201 -9.94 2.85 20.07
N THR A 202 -9.78 2.74 21.39
CA THR A 202 -8.46 2.48 21.97
C THR A 202 -8.04 1.09 21.52
N ASP A 203 -6.96 1.02 20.75
CA ASP A 203 -6.28 -0.24 20.50
C ASP A 203 -5.98 -0.90 21.84
N LEU A 204 -6.29 -2.20 21.93
CA LEU A 204 -5.85 -2.99 23.07
C LEU A 204 -4.33 -3.11 22.95
N ASP A 205 -3.61 -2.45 23.85
CA ASP A 205 -2.17 -2.58 23.99
C ASP A 205 -1.78 -4.07 23.92
N VAL A 206 -1.02 -4.45 22.90
CA VAL A 206 -0.43 -5.79 22.88
C VAL A 206 0.62 -5.81 23.99
N PRO A 207 0.55 -6.73 24.97
CA PRO A 207 1.53 -6.76 26.06
C PRO A 207 2.96 -6.82 25.54
N GLU A 208 3.86 -6.05 26.15
CA GLU A 208 5.28 -5.93 25.77
C GLU A 208 5.97 -7.30 25.60
N ASN A 209 5.68 -8.23 26.51
CA ASN A 209 6.23 -9.59 26.46
C ASN A 209 5.76 -10.37 25.22
N ILE A 210 4.52 -10.13 24.76
CA ILE A 210 3.99 -10.74 23.53
C ILE A 210 4.69 -10.12 22.33
N LYS A 211 4.80 -8.79 22.24
CA LYS A 211 5.53 -8.08 21.17
C LYS A 211 6.94 -8.62 21.00
N LEU A 212 7.71 -8.66 22.10
CA LEU A 212 9.08 -9.18 22.10
C LEU A 212 9.15 -10.65 21.69
N SER A 213 8.18 -11.48 22.11
CA SER A 213 8.15 -12.89 21.73
C SER A 213 7.84 -13.11 20.24
N SER A 214 6.94 -12.31 19.67
CA SER A 214 6.60 -12.35 18.25
C SER A 214 7.77 -11.90 17.39
N VAL A 215 8.39 -10.77 17.74
CA VAL A 215 9.56 -10.25 17.01
C VAL A 215 10.71 -11.24 16.99
N LYS A 216 10.99 -11.91 18.12
CA LYS A 216 12.03 -12.96 18.17
C LYS A 216 11.77 -14.10 17.17
N GLN A 217 10.52 -14.52 17.01
CA GLN A 217 10.16 -15.54 16.02
C GLN A 217 10.25 -15.01 14.59
N TRP A 218 9.80 -13.77 14.36
CA TRP A 218 9.87 -13.16 13.04
C TRP A 218 11.30 -12.92 12.56
N VAL A 219 12.25 -12.66 13.46
CA VAL A 219 13.69 -12.56 13.14
C VAL A 219 14.27 -13.89 12.65
N GLU A 220 13.73 -15.03 13.09
CA GLU A 220 14.16 -16.34 12.58
C GLU A 220 13.79 -16.52 11.10
N ILE A 221 12.74 -15.82 10.64
CA ILE A 221 12.23 -15.85 9.25
C ILE A 221 12.85 -14.72 8.41
N CYS A 222 12.98 -13.53 9.00
CA CYS A 222 13.53 -12.32 8.41
C CYS A 222 14.74 -11.84 9.23
N PRO A 223 15.95 -12.37 9.00
CA PRO A 223 17.13 -12.07 9.83
C PRO A 223 17.57 -10.60 9.80
N GLU A 224 17.19 -9.88 8.74
CA GLU A 224 17.48 -8.46 8.52
C GLU A 224 16.48 -7.54 9.24
N LEU A 225 15.47 -8.08 9.93
CA LEU A 225 14.48 -7.29 10.65
C LEU A 225 15.17 -6.47 11.76
N ILE A 226 14.98 -5.16 11.70
CA ILE A 226 15.54 -4.20 12.67
C ILE A 226 14.47 -3.44 13.45
N SER A 227 13.25 -3.38 12.93
CA SER A 227 12.15 -2.62 13.53
C SER A 227 10.81 -3.26 13.25
N VAL A 228 9.95 -3.28 14.28
CA VAL A 228 8.54 -3.63 14.14
C VAL A 228 7.67 -2.63 14.88
N THR A 229 6.81 -1.90 14.16
CA THR A 229 5.84 -0.96 14.76
C THR A 229 4.47 -1.61 14.85
N PHE A 230 3.91 -1.66 16.04
CA PHE A 230 2.58 -2.24 16.31
C PHE A 230 1.48 -1.18 16.15
N SER A 231 0.23 -1.62 16.03
CA SER A 231 -0.91 -0.73 15.76
C SER A 231 -1.18 0.27 16.89
N ASP A 232 -0.77 -0.04 18.11
CA ASP A 232 -0.80 0.86 19.27
C ASP A 232 0.29 1.94 19.26
N GLY A 233 1.12 1.96 18.22
CA GLY A 233 2.17 2.95 18.00
C GLY A 233 3.50 2.61 18.70
N GLU A 234 3.57 1.56 19.51
CA GLU A 234 4.86 1.14 20.08
C GLU A 234 5.72 0.43 19.04
N THR A 235 7.01 0.74 19.03
CA THR A 235 7.98 0.14 18.12
C THR A 235 8.96 -0.74 18.89
N THR A 236 9.14 -1.98 18.44
CA THR A 236 10.19 -2.88 18.92
C THR A 236 11.38 -2.78 17.98
N GLU A 237 12.52 -2.32 18.49
CA GLU A 237 13.74 -2.09 17.70
C GLU A 237 14.89 -2.98 18.15
N ARG A 238 15.71 -3.40 17.19
CA ARG A 238 16.96 -4.12 17.42
C ARG A 238 18.06 -3.13 17.81
N ASN A 239 18.74 -3.42 18.91
CA ASN A 239 19.95 -2.71 19.30
C ASN A 239 21.10 -3.13 18.39
N SER A 240 21.59 -2.19 17.59
CA SER A 240 22.70 -2.41 16.64
C SER A 240 23.99 -2.93 17.29
N ASN A 241 24.16 -2.79 18.60
CA ASN A 241 25.39 -3.15 19.31
C ASN A 241 25.30 -4.47 20.09
N THR A 242 24.09 -4.94 20.42
CA THR A 242 23.91 -6.11 21.31
C THR A 242 22.99 -7.17 20.74
N ASP A 243 22.38 -6.93 19.58
CA ASP A 243 21.30 -7.77 19.01
C ASP A 243 20.09 -7.96 19.94
N ASP A 244 20.02 -7.19 21.04
CA ASP A 244 18.88 -7.19 21.94
C ASP A 244 17.73 -6.36 21.37
N TRP A 245 16.51 -6.78 21.65
CA TRP A 245 15.29 -6.07 21.26
C TRP A 245 14.72 -5.28 22.43
N ARG A 246 14.26 -4.05 22.16
CA ARG A 246 13.61 -3.19 23.14
C ARG A 246 12.36 -2.55 22.56
N VAL A 247 11.38 -2.31 23.42
CA VAL A 247 10.18 -1.54 23.06
C VAL A 247 10.42 -0.06 23.32
N ARG A 248 10.03 0.78 22.36
CA ARG A 248 10.02 2.24 22.42
C ARG A 248 8.58 2.74 22.26
N ARG A 249 8.28 3.79 23.00
CA ARG A 249 7.05 4.57 22.94
C ARG A 249 7.36 5.94 22.37
#